data_AF-O34590-F1
#
_entry.id   AF-O34590-F1
#
_cell.length_a   1.000
_cell.length_b   1.000
_cell.length_c   1.000
_cell.angle_alpha   90.00
_cell.angle_beta   90.00
_cell.angle_gamma   90.00
#
_symmetry.space_group_name_H-M   'P 1'
#
loop_
_entity.id
_entity.type
_entity.pdbx_description
1 polymer ?
#
loop_
_entity_poly.entity_id
_entity_poly.type
_entity_poly.pdbx_seq_one_letter_code
_entity_poly.pdbx_strand_id
1 'polypeptide(L)' 'MRRVEVKKGDFVLKEEVEVVFEKRVTPFGNSAKVDVPKRYIGWRAYVIVVRD' A
#
# COMPACT_ATOMS: atom_id res chain seq x y z
N MET A 1 -13.16 -7.78 -13.42
CA MET A 1 -12.75 -9.00 -12.69
C MET A 1 -11.48 -8.67 -11.92
N ARG A 2 -11.61 -8.53 -10.60
CA ARG A 2 -10.55 -8.08 -9.70
C ARG A 2 -9.45 -9.15 -9.59
N ARG A 3 -8.17 -8.80 -9.77
CA ARG A 3 -7.04 -9.75 -9.62
C ARG A 3 -5.92 -9.13 -8.81
N VAL A 4 -5.54 -9.80 -7.71
CA VAL A 4 -4.39 -9.45 -6.87
C VAL A 4 -3.52 -10.69 -6.73
N GLU A 5 -2.26 -10.61 -7.17
CA GLU A 5 -1.31 -11.73 -7.07
C GLU A 5 0.04 -11.25 -6.54
N VAL A 6 0.64 -12.06 -5.65
CA VAL A 6 2.05 -11.96 -5.27
C VAL A 6 2.75 -13.24 -5.73
N LYS A 7 3.66 -13.14 -6.69
CA LYS A 7 4.42 -14.29 -7.25
C LYS A 7 5.91 -14.00 -7.24
N LYS A 8 6.69 -14.78 -6.50
CA LYS A 8 8.17 -14.72 -6.48
C LYS A 8 8.76 -13.31 -6.21
N GLY A 9 8.03 -12.46 -5.50
CA GLY A 9 8.43 -11.07 -5.23
C GLY A 9 7.73 -10.02 -6.10
N ASP A 10 7.08 -10.45 -7.18
CA ASP A 10 6.29 -9.57 -8.04
C ASP A 10 4.87 -9.42 -7.47
N PHE A 11 4.40 -8.18 -7.41
CA PHE A 11 3.01 -7.84 -7.06
C PHE A 11 2.27 -7.34 -8.30
N VAL A 12 1.18 -7.99 -8.66
CA VAL A 12 0.33 -7.62 -9.80
C VAL A 12 -1.09 -7.34 -9.31
N LEU A 13 -1.54 -6.11 -9.52
CA LEU A 13 -2.92 -5.67 -9.31
C LEU A 13 -3.55 -5.34 -10.66
N LYS A 14 -4.69 -5.97 -10.97
CA LYS A 14 -5.49 -5.67 -12.17
C LYS A 14 -6.85 -5.13 -11.75
N GLU A 15 -6.97 -3.80 -11.82
CA GLU A 15 -8.13 -2.98 -11.47
C GLU A 15 -8.14 -1.69 -12.30
N GLU A 16 -9.21 -0.90 -12.19
CA GLU A 16 -9.23 0.50 -12.62
C GLU A 16 -8.40 1.37 -11.65
N VAL A 17 -7.08 1.24 -11.73
CA VAL A 17 -6.14 1.99 -10.90
C VAL A 17 -6.09 3.45 -11.33
N GLU A 18 -6.39 4.33 -10.39
CA GLU A 18 -6.46 5.76 -10.63
C GLU A 18 -5.14 6.47 -10.33
N VAL A 19 -4.54 6.13 -9.18
CA VAL A 19 -3.26 6.69 -8.78
C VAL A 19 -2.50 5.73 -7.88
N VAL A 20 -1.18 5.71 -8.05
CA VAL A 20 -0.23 5.01 -7.18
C VAL A 20 0.74 6.04 -6.64
N PHE A 21 0.95 6.04 -5.32
CA PHE A 21 1.97 6.88 -4.70
C PHE A 21 2.81 6.12 -3.67
N GLU A 22 4.08 6.49 -3.63
CA GLU A 22 5.04 6.00 -2.65
C GLU A 22 5.03 6.90 -1.41
N LYS A 23 4.93 6.30 -0.22
CA LYS A 23 5.10 7.00 1.06
C LYS A 23 6.01 6.21 2.00
N ARG A 24 6.72 6.94 2.86
CA ARG A 24 7.29 6.35 4.07
C ARG A 24 6.24 6.24 5.15
N VAL A 25 6.24 5.13 5.87
CA VAL A 25 5.41 4.94 7.05
C VAL A 25 5.95 5.82 8.17
N THR A 26 5.18 6.85 8.53
CA THR A 26 5.50 7.75 9.65
C THR A 26 4.63 7.45 10.86
N PRO A 27 5.11 7.69 12.09
CA PRO A 27 4.27 7.67 13.28
C PRO A 27 3.08 8.64 13.16
N PHE A 28 1.94 8.27 13.71
CA PHE A 28 0.77 9.14 13.84
C PHE A 28 0.03 8.79 15.14
N GLY A 29 0.24 9.59 16.18
CA GLY A 29 -0.29 9.33 17.52
C GLY A 29 0.10 7.93 18.03
N ASN A 30 -0.90 7.14 18.43
CA ASN A 30 -0.73 5.75 18.85
C ASN A 30 -0.68 4.75 17.68
N SER A 31 -0.61 5.18 16.43
CA SER A 31 -0.59 4.33 15.22
C SER A 31 0.45 4.84 14.19
N ALA A 32 0.33 4.41 12.93
CA ALA A 32 1.07 4.95 11.78
C ALA A 32 0.11 5.60 10.77
N LYS A 33 0.62 6.56 9.98
CA LYS A 33 -0.21 7.43 9.11
C LYS A 33 -0.85 6.73 7.89
N VAL A 34 -0.46 5.49 7.59
CA VAL A 34 -0.94 4.71 6.42
C VAL A 34 -1.78 3.51 6.87
N ASP A 35 -2.34 3.54 8.08
CA ASP A 35 -3.11 2.42 8.66
C ASP A 35 -2.35 1.08 8.64
N VAL A 36 -1.04 1.15 8.85
CA VAL A 36 -0.15 -0.02 8.91
C VAL A 36 0.34 -0.29 10.34
N PRO A 37 0.65 -1.54 10.70
CA PRO A 37 1.24 -1.86 12.00
C PRO A 37 2.53 -1.08 12.30
N LYS A 38 2.72 -0.66 13.56
CA LYS A 38 3.90 0.12 14.02
C LYS A 38 5.24 -0.51 13.67
N ARG A 39 5.32 -1.85 13.58
CA ARG A 39 6.54 -2.58 13.20
C ARG A 39 7.09 -2.20 11.83
N TYR A 40 6.29 -1.55 10.98
CA TYR A 40 6.68 -1.07 9.65
C TYR A 40 6.99 0.43 9.60
N ILE A 41 7.05 1.13 10.75
CA ILE A 41 7.50 2.52 10.79
C ILE A 41 8.92 2.63 10.17
N GLY A 42 9.10 3.61 9.30
CA GLY A 42 10.34 3.82 8.53
C GLY A 42 10.41 3.05 7.21
N TRP A 43 9.51 2.09 6.97
CA TRP A 43 9.48 1.32 5.73
C TRP A 43 8.78 2.10 4.62
N ARG A 44 9.02 1.68 3.38
CA ARG A 44 8.31 2.16 2.20
C ARG A 44 6.98 1.42 2.07
N ALA A 45 5.92 2.17 1.81
CA ALA A 45 4.61 1.65 1.47
C ALA A 45 4.16 2.26 0.13
N TYR A 46 3.49 1.45 -0.68
CA TYR A 46 2.77 1.90 -1.85
C TYR A 46 1.29 1.97 -1.50
N VAL A 47 0.66 3.11 -1.78
CA VAL A 47 -0.79 3.27 -1.65
C VAL A 47 -1.36 3.36 -3.04
N ILE A 48 -2.36 2.52 -3.30
CA ILE A 48 -3.02 2.40 -4.59
C ILE A 48 -4.48 2.78 -4.40
N VAL A 49 -4.96 3.71 -5.20
CA VAL A 49 -6.36 4.12 -5.24
C VAL A 49 -6.96 3.59 -6.55
N VAL A 50 -8.10 2.91 -6.45
CA VAL A 50 -8.84 2.34 -7.59
C VAL A 50 -10.23 2.96 -7.65
N ARG A 51 -10.85 3.00 -8.84
CA ARG A 51 -12.28 3.31 -8.98
C ARG A 51 -13.13 2.10 -8.57
N ASP A 52 -14.28 2.39 -7.97
CA ASP A 52 -15.31 1.39 -7.63
C ASP A 52 -16.40 1.34 -8.71
#